data_AF-A0A967SGY7-F1
#
_entry.id   AF-A0A967SGY7-F1
#
_cell.length_a   1.000
_cell.length_b   1.000
_cell.length_c   1.000
_cell.angle_alpha   90.00
_cell.angle_beta   90.00
_cell.angle_gamma   90.00
#
_symmetry.space_group_name_H-M   'P 1'
#
loop_
_entity.id
_entity.type
_entity.pdbx_description
1 polymer ?
#
loop_
_entity_poly.entity_id
_entity_poly.type
_entity_poly.pdbx_seq_one_letter_code
_entity_poly.pdbx_strand_id
1 'polypeptide(L)' 'ITSAAVELGGFDAVIVDDDVTDSKPDPAGLRKALALLDADPDDTIYVGDTMGDMRAAAGAGVQGV' A
#
# COMPACT_ATOMS: atom_id res chain seq x y z
N ILE A 1 -16.43 -6.61 14.12
CA ILE A 1 -16.28 -8.06 13.94
C ILE A 1 -14.78 -8.29 13.87
N THR A 2 -14.17 -8.63 14.99
CA THR A 2 -12.72 -8.79 15.11
C THR A 2 -12.48 -10.19 15.61
N SER A 3 -12.33 -11.15 14.70
CA SER A 3 -12.02 -12.54 15.04
C SER A 3 -11.87 -13.37 13.77
N ALA A 4 -10.64 -13.43 13.27
CA ALA A 4 -9.90 -14.65 12.96
C ALA A 4 -8.64 -14.20 12.22
N ALA A 5 -7.47 -14.75 12.57
CA ALA A 5 -6.31 -14.66 11.69
C ALA A 5 -6.69 -15.40 10.40
N VAL A 6 -7.15 -14.64 9.41
CA VAL A 6 -7.39 -15.13 8.07
C VAL A 6 -6.00 -15.35 7.46
N GLU A 7 -5.73 -16.55 6.95
CA GLU A 7 -4.56 -16.75 6.11
C GLU A 7 -4.67 -15.79 4.93
N LEU A 8 -3.68 -14.90 4.80
CA LEU A 8 -3.66 -13.87 3.77
C LEU A 8 -3.53 -14.47 2.35
N GLY A 9 -3.40 -15.80 2.22
CA GLY A 9 -3.20 -16.47 0.96
C GLY A 9 -1.82 -16.11 0.38
N GLY A 10 -1.77 -15.76 -0.90
CA GLY A 10 -0.54 -15.36 -1.59
C GLY A 10 -0.06 -13.93 -1.30
N PHE A 11 -0.46 -13.34 -0.17
CA PHE A 11 -0.10 -11.98 0.22
C PHE A 11 0.67 -12.00 1.54
N ASP A 12 1.82 -11.32 1.57
CA ASP A 12 2.68 -11.24 2.75
C ASP A 12 2.25 -10.13 3.73
N ALA A 13 1.52 -9.11 3.25
CA ALA A 13 1.01 -8.01 4.05
C ALA A 13 -0.32 -7.48 3.51
N VAL A 14 -1.14 -6.94 4.40
CA VAL A 14 -2.37 -6.20 4.07
C VAL A 14 -2.38 -4.89 4.86
N ILE A 15 -2.64 -3.79 4.16
CA ILE A 15 -2.83 -2.46 4.72
C ILE A 15 -4.26 -2.03 4.44
N VAL A 16 -4.99 -1.64 5.48
CA VAL A 16 -6.37 -1.13 5.38
C VAL A 16 -6.47 0.34 5.80
N ASP A 17 -7.63 0.97 5.64
CA ASP A 17 -7.78 2.39 6.03
C ASP A 17 -7.48 2.63 7.52
N ASP A 18 -7.79 1.69 8.42
CA ASP A 18 -7.48 1.78 9.85
C ASP A 18 -5.96 1.76 10.16
N ASP A 19 -5.12 1.39 9.18
CA ASP A 19 -3.66 1.34 9.33
C ASP A 19 -2.97 2.71 9.14
N VAL A 20 -3.69 3.70 8.62
CA VAL A 20 -3.19 5.02 8.25
C VAL A 20 -4.12 6.12 8.76
N THR A 21 -3.57 7.31 8.99
CA THR A 21 -4.37 8.48 9.36
C THR A 21 -5.11 9.07 8.16
N ASP A 22 -4.43 9.10 7.01
CA ASP A 22 -4.91 9.72 5.78
C ASP A 22 -4.90 8.70 4.65
N SER A 23 -6.03 8.55 3.95
CA SER A 23 -6.14 7.70 2.77
C SER A 23 -5.55 8.39 1.53
N LYS A 24 -5.44 7.62 0.44
CA LYS A 24 -5.03 8.11 -0.90
C LYS A 24 -5.79 9.41 -1.25
N PRO A 25 -5.12 10.46 -1.75
CA PRO A 25 -3.82 10.45 -2.42
C PRO A 25 -2.60 10.49 -1.49
N ASP A 26 -2.78 10.45 -0.16
CA ASP A 26 -1.64 10.35 0.74
C ASP A 26 -0.89 9.01 0.53
N PRO A 27 0.46 9.05 0.45
CA PRO A 27 1.28 7.86 0.22
C PRO A 27 1.57 7.02 1.48
N ALA A 28 1.05 7.38 2.66
CA ALA A 28 1.36 6.69 3.92
C ALA A 28 1.10 5.19 3.87
N GLY A 29 0.02 4.75 3.23
CA GLY A 29 -0.30 3.33 3.08
C GLY A 29 0.76 2.57 2.29
N LEU A 30 1.25 3.15 1.19
CA LEU A 30 2.30 2.55 0.37
C LEU A 30 3.65 2.55 1.08
N ARG A 31 4.01 3.64 1.78
CA ARG A 31 5.24 3.66 2.58
C ARG A 31 5.23 2.61 3.68
N LYS A 32 4.07 2.40 4.33
CA LYS A 32 3.90 1.35 5.34
C LYS A 32 4.05 -0.04 4.73
N ALA A 33 3.46 -0.27 3.56
CA ALA A 33 3.61 -1.54 2.82
C ALA A 33 5.07 -1.81 2.44
N LEU A 34 5.77 -0.84 1.83
CA LEU A 34 7.20 -0.96 1.48
C LEU A 34 8.04 -1.31 2.71
N ALA A 35 7.83 -0.62 3.84
CA ALA A 35 8.57 -0.86 5.07
C ALA A 35 8.29 -2.25 5.69
N LEU A 36 7.05 -2.74 5.62
CA LEU A 36 6.69 -4.06 6.15
C LEU A 36 7.21 -5.20 5.28
N LEU A 37 7.29 -4.98 3.96
CA LEU A 37 7.75 -5.95 2.99
C LEU A 37 9.26 -5.87 2.73
N ASP A 38 9.96 -4.92 3.36
CA ASP A 38 11.37 -4.59 3.09
C ASP A 38 11.64 -4.42 1.58
N ALA A 39 10.72 -3.75 0.89
CA ALA A 39 10.71 -3.62 -0.56
C ALA A 39 11.36 -2.30 -1.01
N ASP A 40 12.15 -2.38 -2.09
CA ASP A 40 12.72 -1.22 -2.75
C ASP A 40 11.65 -0.55 -3.65
N PRO A 41 11.35 0.75 -3.47
CA PRO A 41 10.41 1.45 -4.35
C PRO A 41 10.81 1.42 -5.83
N ASP A 42 12.11 1.32 -6.16
CA ASP A 42 12.59 1.29 -7.55
C ASP A 42 12.30 -0.06 -8.24
N ASP A 43 12.09 -1.15 -7.48
CA ASP A 43 11.68 -2.48 -7.96
C ASP A 43 10.23 -2.82 -7.56
N THR A 44 9.44 -1.81 -7.22
CA THR A 44 8.04 -1.96 -6.84
C THR A 44 7.12 -1.26 -7.83
N ILE A 45 5.97 -1.88 -8.12
CA ILE A 45 4.87 -1.25 -8.85
C ILE A 45 3.63 -1.14 -7.97
N TYR A 46 2.88 -0.05 -8.12
CA TYR A 46 1.58 0.13 -7.49
C TYR A 46 0.49 0.18 -8.57
N VAL A 47 -0.42 -0.80 -8.52
CA VAL A 47 -1.52 -0.93 -9.48
C VAL A 47 -2.78 -0.29 -8.91
N GLY A 48 -3.37 0.68 -9.63
CA GLY A 48 -4.60 1.34 -9.19
C GLY A 48 -5.33 2.08 -10.31
N ASP A 49 -6.64 2.21 -10.19
CA ASP A 49 -7.52 2.68 -11.27
C ASP A 49 -7.82 4.19 -11.24
N THR A 50 -7.45 4.87 -10.15
CA THR A 50 -7.81 6.27 -9.95
C THR A 50 -6.62 7.23 -9.98
N MET A 51 -6.90 8.52 -10.18
CA MET A 51 -5.88 9.56 -10.01
C MET A 51 -5.39 9.68 -8.56
N GLY A 52 -6.16 9.20 -7.58
CA GLY A 52 -5.72 9.12 -6.18
C GLY A 52 -4.59 8.11 -6.02
N ASP A 53 -4.70 6.98 -6.71
CA ASP A 53 -3.69 5.92 -6.74
C ASP A 53 -2.37 6.41 -7.31
N MET A 54 -2.41 7.07 -8.47
CA MET A 54 -1.21 7.56 -9.13
C MET A 54 -0.50 8.64 -8.31
N ARG A 55 -1.26 9.48 -7.58
CA ARG A 55 -0.69 10.47 -6.66
C ARG A 55 -0.06 9.83 -5.44
N ALA A 56 -0.69 8.80 -4.88
CA ALA A 56 -0.11 8.03 -3.78
C ALA A 56 1.17 7.31 -4.23
N ALA A 57 1.17 6.67 -5.40
CA ALA A 57 2.34 6.02 -5.98
C ALA A 57 3.51 7.01 -6.13
N ALA A 58 3.26 8.14 -6.79
CA ALA A 58 4.26 9.19 -6.97
C ALA A 58 4.76 9.74 -5.63
N GLY A 59 3.88 9.94 -4.65
CA GLY A 59 4.23 10.38 -3.31
C GLY A 59 5.08 9.37 -2.53
N ALA A 60 4.94 8.08 -2.84
CA ALA A 60 5.73 6.99 -2.25
C ALA A 60 7.02 6.68 -3.03
N GLY A 61 7.24 7.31 -4.19
CA GLY A 61 8.37 7.00 -5.07
C GLY A 61 8.22 5.70 -5.86
N VAL A 62 7.01 5.16 -5.95
CA VAL A 62 6.70 3.88 -6.61
C VAL A 62 6.14 4.15 -8.00
N GLN A 63 6.46 3.29 -8.97
CA GLN A 63 5.84 3.35 -10.29
C GLN A 63 4.35 3.01 -10.22
N GLY A 64 3.49 3.98 -10.53
CA GLY A 64 2.05 3.76 -10.68
C GLY A 64 1.69 3.17 -12.04
N VAL A 65 0.80 2.16 -12.06
CA VAL A 65 0.26 1.49 -13.25
C VAL A 65 -1.26 1.42 -13.21
#